data_AF-A0A939EFB3-F1
#
_entry.id   AF-A0A939EFB3-F1
#
_cell.length_a   1.000
_cell.length_b   1.000
_cell.length_c   1.000
_cell.angle_alpha   90.00
_cell.angle_beta   90.00
_cell.angle_gamma   90.00
#
_symmetry.space_group_name_H-M   'P 1'
#
loop_
_entity.id
_entity.type
_entity.pdbx_description
1 polymer ?
#
loop_
_entity_poly.entity_id
_entity_poly.type
_entity_poly.pdbx_seq_one_letter_code
_entity_poly.pdbx_strand_id
1 'polypeptide(L)'
;MATHLSFPEASPEDLNPLRTRLSADLDKVFGPPRGRLMHDLWSVEKALGLHRDYFSQSGQDRFLHEEIFKGKYKGTFVDIGGYDGITGSNTLFFEQHLGWTGLLVEPASSPFETASRTRRCACRQCAVGRAPAEATFIEVFDGYTQMSGLAESYEQTMLETVRQNPAHRERRVPVPVRPIRDLLEEANIKRIDYLSLDIEGGEWAVLETFPFDTIRVEAWSIENNTDTPDIARFMAGKGYEVIEFIGRDEIYRSV
;
A
#
# COMPACT_ATOMS: atom_id res chain seq x y z
N MET A 1 16.67 3.18 -4.41
CA MET A 1 16.77 2.89 -2.98
C MET A 1 16.93 4.18 -2.20
N ALA A 2 15.88 4.61 -1.51
CA ALA A 2 16.07 5.48 -0.36
C ALA A 2 16.89 4.69 0.66
N THR A 3 17.99 5.25 1.14
CA THR A 3 18.67 4.74 2.33
C THR A 3 17.67 4.80 3.47
N HIS A 4 17.01 3.68 3.78
CA HIS A 4 16.09 3.63 4.91
C HIS A 4 16.85 4.01 6.18
N LEU A 5 16.42 5.09 6.83
CA LEU A 5 17.02 5.52 8.08
C LEU A 5 16.58 4.55 9.18
N SER A 6 17.46 3.60 9.53
CA SER A 6 17.28 2.75 10.70
C SER A 6 17.90 3.42 11.93
N PHE A 7 17.12 3.57 13.01
CA PHE A 7 17.56 4.21 14.25
C PHE A 7 17.58 3.24 15.45
N PRO A 8 18.39 2.16 15.44
CA PRO A 8 18.35 1.17 16.51
C PRO A 8 18.86 1.73 17.88
N GLU A 9 19.56 2.86 17.90
CA GLU A 9 20.20 3.40 19.12
C GLU A 9 20.13 4.94 19.27
N ALA A 10 19.33 5.64 18.48
CA ALA A 10 19.27 7.11 18.53
C ALA A 10 18.44 7.59 19.74
N SER A 11 18.97 8.55 20.50
CA SER A 11 18.25 9.13 21.64
C SER A 11 17.18 10.13 21.18
N PRO A 12 16.16 10.45 21.99
CA PRO A 12 15.22 11.53 21.68
C PRO A 12 15.89 12.90 21.45
N GLU A 13 17.05 13.14 22.06
CA GLU A 13 17.82 14.38 21.89
C GLU A 13 18.39 14.49 20.46
N ASP A 14 18.72 13.37 19.82
CA ASP A 14 19.22 13.32 18.45
C ASP A 14 18.09 13.40 17.40
N LEU A 15 16.93 12.82 17.72
CA LEU A 15 15.82 12.67 16.77
C LEU A 15 14.91 13.90 16.69
N ASN A 16 14.71 14.66 17.77
CA ASN A 16 13.84 15.84 17.76
C ASN A 16 14.30 16.96 16.81
N PRO A 17 15.61 17.31 16.74
CA PRO A 17 16.09 18.26 15.74
C PRO A 17 15.89 17.77 14.31
N LEU A 18 16.12 16.47 14.06
CA LEU A 18 15.91 15.86 12.75
C LEU A 18 14.43 15.91 12.34
N ARG A 19 13.53 15.53 13.25
CA ARG A 19 12.08 15.62 13.05
C ARG A 19 11.65 17.04 12.68
N THR A 20 12.13 18.04 13.44
CA THR A 20 11.82 19.45 13.19
C THR A 20 12.27 19.89 11.80
N ARG A 21 13.48 19.49 11.39
CA ARG A 21 14.02 19.81 10.06
C ARG A 21 13.20 19.16 8.95
N LEU A 22 12.93 17.85 9.05
CA LEU A 22 12.15 17.11 8.06
C LEU A 22 10.74 17.70 7.90
N SER A 23 10.08 18.01 9.02
CA SER A 23 8.75 18.65 9.01
C SER A 23 8.78 20.02 8.32
N ALA A 24 9.82 20.83 8.53
CA ALA A 24 9.94 22.14 7.89
C ALA A 24 10.26 22.05 6.38
N ASP A 25 10.81 20.92 5.92
CA ASP A 25 11.13 20.69 4.51
C ASP A 25 9.92 20.21 3.70
N LEU A 26 8.90 19.64 4.34
CA LEU A 26 7.68 19.15 3.67
C LEU A 26 7.00 20.25 2.85
N ASP A 27 6.81 21.45 3.42
CA ASP A 27 6.11 22.55 2.74
C ASP A 27 6.86 23.11 1.51
N LYS A 28 8.10 22.69 1.30
CA LYS A 28 8.97 23.18 0.21
C LYS A 28 8.92 22.28 -1.03
N VAL A 29 8.33 21.10 -0.94
CA VAL A 29 8.30 20.12 -2.02
C VAL A 29 6.94 19.48 -2.18
N PHE A 30 6.58 19.15 -3.42
CA PHE A 30 5.41 18.36 -3.77
C PHE A 30 5.81 17.41 -4.91
N GLY A 31 5.29 16.18 -4.92
CA GLY A 31 5.75 15.11 -5.82
C GLY A 31 6.53 13.99 -5.09
N PRO A 32 7.17 13.07 -5.83
CA PRO A 32 7.92 11.95 -5.25
C PRO A 32 8.97 12.31 -4.18
N PRO A 33 9.68 13.47 -4.25
CA PRO A 33 10.54 13.91 -3.14
C PRO A 33 9.79 14.11 -1.81
N ARG A 34 8.53 14.55 -1.85
CA ARG A 34 7.68 14.71 -0.67
C ARG A 34 7.36 13.35 -0.05
N GLY A 35 7.06 12.33 -0.85
CA GLY A 35 6.84 10.96 -0.37
C GLY A 35 8.05 10.40 0.40
N ARG A 36 9.26 10.61 -0.13
CA ARG A 36 10.50 10.23 0.57
C ARG A 36 10.69 10.97 1.90
N LEU A 37 10.45 12.28 1.92
CA LEU A 37 10.53 13.06 3.16
C LEU A 37 9.47 12.62 4.19
N MET A 38 8.25 12.30 3.75
CA MET A 38 7.19 11.77 4.61
C MET A 38 7.60 10.44 5.25
N HIS A 39 8.20 9.53 4.47
CA HIS A 39 8.72 8.26 4.99
C HIS A 39 9.83 8.46 6.04
N ASP A 40 10.79 9.35 5.77
CA ASP A 40 11.87 9.65 6.70
C ASP A 40 11.32 10.27 8.00
N LEU A 41 10.38 11.22 7.88
CA LEU A 41 9.72 11.84 9.03
C LEU A 41 8.96 10.78 9.84
N TRP A 42 8.18 9.94 9.18
CA TRP A 42 7.44 8.86 9.82
C TRP A 42 8.37 7.91 10.58
N SER A 43 9.49 7.52 9.97
CA SER A 43 10.49 6.65 10.60
C SER A 43 11.06 7.26 11.88
N VAL A 44 11.36 8.57 11.85
CA VAL A 44 11.81 9.32 13.04
C VAL A 44 10.71 9.39 14.10
N GLU A 45 9.47 9.66 13.71
CA GLU A 45 8.34 9.75 14.64
C GLU A 45 8.03 8.41 15.30
N LYS A 46 8.07 7.30 14.55
CA LYS A 46 7.93 5.95 15.09
C LYS A 46 9.07 5.60 16.05
N ALA A 47 10.32 5.98 15.74
CA ALA A 47 11.47 5.80 16.63
C ALA A 47 11.34 6.59 17.94
N LEU A 48 10.70 7.77 17.90
CA LEU A 48 10.32 8.55 19.09
C LEU A 48 9.12 7.97 19.86
N GLY A 49 8.54 6.85 19.39
CA GLY A 49 7.41 6.18 20.03
C GLY A 49 6.07 6.85 19.79
N LEU A 50 5.98 7.74 18.78
CA LEU A 50 4.72 8.36 18.34
C LEU A 50 3.91 7.39 17.47
N HIS A 51 2.63 7.71 17.26
CA HIS A 51 1.76 7.02 16.30
C HIS A 51 1.69 5.50 16.48
N ARG A 52 1.60 5.03 17.73
CA ARG A 52 1.62 3.59 18.07
C ARG A 52 0.42 2.82 17.53
N ASP A 53 -0.72 3.50 17.38
CA ASP A 53 -1.96 2.88 16.90
C ASP A 53 -2.00 2.73 15.38
N TYR A 54 -1.05 3.31 14.65
CA TYR A 54 -0.97 3.27 13.19
C TYR A 54 0.07 2.24 12.72
N PHE A 55 -0.25 1.55 11.63
CA PHE A 55 0.42 0.35 11.13
C PHE A 55 1.14 0.55 9.79
N SER A 56 0.80 1.60 9.04
CA SER A 56 1.37 1.85 7.71
C SER A 56 2.89 2.04 7.74
N GLN A 57 3.52 1.73 6.61
CA GLN A 57 4.99 1.83 6.47
C GLN A 57 5.47 3.29 6.50
N SER A 58 4.68 4.24 6.00
CA SER A 58 5.10 5.63 5.78
C SER A 58 4.12 6.68 6.30
N GLY A 59 3.06 6.27 7.03
CA GLY A 59 2.06 7.17 7.60
C GLY A 59 0.81 7.35 6.74
N GLN A 60 0.57 6.48 5.75
CA GLN A 60 -0.62 6.52 4.89
C GLN A 60 -1.92 6.46 5.70
N ASP A 61 -2.04 5.49 6.60
CA ASP A 61 -3.24 5.28 7.42
C ASP A 61 -3.52 6.49 8.34
N ARG A 62 -2.47 7.10 8.90
CA ARG A 62 -2.56 8.33 9.67
C ARG A 62 -3.05 9.50 8.83
N PHE A 63 -2.43 9.76 7.68
CA PHE A 63 -2.83 10.85 6.80
C PHE A 63 -4.29 10.69 6.36
N LEU A 64 -4.67 9.49 5.92
CA LEU A 64 -6.05 9.19 5.52
C LEU A 64 -7.04 9.39 6.66
N HIS A 65 -6.71 8.96 7.88
CA HIS A 65 -7.56 9.15 9.04
C HIS A 65 -7.73 10.63 9.40
N GLU A 66 -6.63 11.37 9.52
CA GLU A 66 -6.60 12.76 10.04
C GLU A 66 -7.10 13.76 8.99
N GLU A 67 -6.73 13.58 7.71
CA GLU A 67 -6.96 14.59 6.67
C GLU A 67 -8.14 14.28 5.75
N ILE A 68 -8.46 12.99 5.55
CA ILE A 68 -9.48 12.58 4.57
C ILE A 68 -10.77 12.15 5.25
N PHE A 69 -10.70 11.14 6.12
CA PHE A 69 -11.88 10.50 6.67
C PHE A 69 -12.39 11.13 7.96
N LYS A 70 -11.57 11.89 8.69
CA LYS A 70 -11.96 12.78 9.81
C LYS A 70 -13.00 12.17 10.76
N GLY A 71 -12.70 10.99 11.29
CA GLY A 71 -13.59 10.29 12.24
C GLY A 71 -14.77 9.54 11.59
N LYS A 72 -14.70 9.21 10.30
CA LYS A 72 -15.65 8.30 9.65
C LYS A 72 -15.56 6.90 10.26
N TYR A 73 -16.68 6.41 10.77
CA TYR A 73 -16.83 5.05 11.32
C TYR A 73 -17.54 4.13 10.34
N LYS A 74 -17.25 2.83 10.42
CA LYS A 74 -17.90 1.77 9.63
C LYS A 74 -17.77 1.97 8.12
N GLY A 75 -16.61 2.44 7.67
CA GLY A 75 -16.30 2.55 6.25
C GLY A 75 -15.96 1.20 5.62
N THR A 76 -15.78 1.22 4.30
CA THR A 76 -15.39 0.05 3.48
C THR A 76 -14.01 0.26 2.89
N PHE A 77 -13.09 -0.69 3.09
CA PHE A 77 -11.80 -0.69 2.42
C PHE A 77 -11.62 -1.85 1.44
N VAL A 78 -10.70 -1.70 0.50
CA VAL A 78 -10.15 -2.79 -0.31
C VAL A 78 -8.63 -2.69 -0.27
N ASP A 79 -7.97 -3.79 0.09
CA ASP A 79 -6.53 -3.87 0.29
C ASP A 79 -5.95 -4.90 -0.68
N ILE A 80 -5.26 -4.45 -1.73
CA ILE A 80 -4.70 -5.30 -2.78
C ILE A 80 -3.18 -5.31 -2.60
N GLY A 81 -2.64 -6.48 -2.23
CA GLY A 81 -1.26 -6.62 -1.74
C GLY A 81 -1.16 -6.49 -0.22
N GLY A 82 -2.13 -7.02 0.52
CA GLY A 82 -2.23 -6.82 1.96
C GLY A 82 -1.21 -7.60 2.81
N TYR A 83 -0.35 -8.41 2.19
CA TYR A 83 0.70 -9.20 2.85
C TYR A 83 0.15 -10.02 4.05
N ASP A 84 0.74 -9.89 5.24
CA ASP A 84 0.33 -10.60 6.45
C ASP A 84 -0.86 -9.95 7.17
N GLY A 85 -1.39 -8.85 6.61
CA GLY A 85 -2.51 -8.08 7.14
C GLY A 85 -2.17 -7.19 8.33
N ILE A 86 -0.90 -7.10 8.74
CA ILE A 86 -0.48 -6.33 9.91
C ILE A 86 0.71 -5.44 9.58
N THR A 87 1.78 -6.02 9.10
CA THR A 87 3.06 -5.35 8.85
C THR A 87 2.90 -4.36 7.72
N GLY A 88 3.07 -3.07 8.02
CA GLY A 88 2.94 -2.00 7.04
C GLY A 88 1.52 -1.76 6.54
N SER A 89 0.49 -2.39 7.15
CA SER A 89 -0.87 -2.35 6.60
C SER A 89 -1.46 -0.94 6.64
N ASN A 90 -2.01 -0.49 5.51
CA ASN A 90 -2.74 0.77 5.42
C ASN A 90 -4.20 0.68 5.92
N THR A 91 -4.75 -0.53 6.13
CA THR A 91 -6.18 -0.74 6.42
C THR A 91 -6.50 -1.23 7.84
N LEU A 92 -5.52 -1.78 8.56
CA LEU A 92 -5.68 -2.36 9.90
C LEU A 92 -6.14 -1.34 10.94
N PHE A 93 -5.63 -0.11 10.91
CA PHE A 93 -6.10 0.96 11.81
C PHE A 93 -7.61 1.18 11.69
N PHE A 94 -8.11 1.33 10.46
CA PHE A 94 -9.53 1.57 10.19
C PHE A 94 -10.41 0.40 10.65
N GLU A 95 -9.95 -0.83 10.43
CA GLU A 95 -10.66 -2.01 10.90
C GLU A 95 -10.72 -2.03 12.42
N GLN A 96 -9.56 -1.93 13.09
CA GLN A 96 -9.41 -2.08 14.54
C GLN A 96 -10.11 -0.98 15.33
N HIS A 97 -9.94 0.28 14.92
CA HIS A 97 -10.33 1.43 15.74
C HIS A 97 -11.61 2.12 15.26
N LEU A 98 -11.93 2.01 13.96
CA LEU A 98 -13.08 2.72 13.36
C LEU A 98 -14.21 1.78 12.93
N GLY A 99 -14.05 0.47 13.16
CA GLY A 99 -15.06 -0.54 12.84
C GLY A 99 -15.30 -0.68 11.34
N TRP A 100 -14.31 -0.32 10.51
CA TRP A 100 -14.38 -0.55 9.07
C TRP A 100 -14.30 -2.05 8.78
N THR A 101 -14.78 -2.44 7.61
CA THR A 101 -14.64 -3.79 7.08
C THR A 101 -14.39 -3.71 5.58
N GLY A 102 -14.10 -4.83 4.92
CA GLY A 102 -13.68 -4.79 3.54
C GLY A 102 -13.20 -6.11 3.00
N LEU A 103 -12.31 -5.99 2.02
CA LEU A 103 -11.66 -7.10 1.35
C LEU A 103 -10.14 -6.89 1.39
N LEU A 104 -9.40 -7.92 1.80
CA LEU A 104 -7.95 -8.02 1.63
C LEU A 104 -7.62 -9.11 0.61
N VAL A 105 -6.69 -8.85 -0.29
CA VAL A 105 -6.24 -9.76 -1.33
C VAL A 105 -4.73 -9.96 -1.22
N GLU A 106 -4.30 -11.21 -1.08
CA GLU A 106 -2.89 -11.59 -0.94
C GLU A 106 -2.62 -12.95 -1.62
N PRO A 107 -1.77 -13.04 -2.65
CA PRO A 107 -1.50 -14.31 -3.35
C PRO A 107 -0.65 -15.31 -2.54
N ALA A 108 0.34 -14.84 -1.78
CA ALA A 108 1.31 -15.70 -1.11
C ALA A 108 0.65 -16.48 0.04
N SER A 109 0.83 -17.80 0.07
CA SER A 109 0.11 -18.66 1.00
C SER A 109 0.37 -18.33 2.48
N SER A 110 1.63 -18.11 2.87
CA SER A 110 1.98 -17.86 4.28
C SER A 110 1.49 -16.48 4.77
N PRO A 111 1.72 -15.37 4.04
CA PRO A 111 1.12 -14.08 4.35
C PRO A 111 -0.42 -14.13 4.38
N PHE A 112 -1.05 -14.72 3.36
CA PHE A 112 -2.51 -14.89 3.32
C PHE A 112 -3.06 -15.65 4.53
N GLU A 113 -2.44 -16.78 4.91
CA GLU A 113 -2.86 -17.55 6.09
C GLU A 113 -2.79 -16.70 7.35
N THR A 114 -1.75 -15.89 7.50
CA THR A 114 -1.58 -14.96 8.62
C THR A 114 -2.69 -13.91 8.61
N ALA A 115 -2.88 -13.22 7.48
CA ALA A 115 -3.93 -12.22 7.32
C ALA A 115 -5.33 -12.80 7.62
N SER A 116 -5.65 -13.99 7.12
CA SER A 116 -6.95 -14.64 7.32
C SER A 116 -7.25 -15.00 8.78
N ARG A 117 -6.21 -15.14 9.62
CA ARG A 117 -6.35 -15.41 11.07
C ARG A 117 -6.42 -14.13 11.90
N THR A 118 -5.86 -13.02 11.41
CA THR A 118 -5.67 -11.79 12.17
C THR A 118 -6.69 -10.71 11.81
N ARG A 119 -7.09 -10.62 10.55
CA ARG A 119 -8.07 -9.65 10.04
C ARG A 119 -9.50 -10.11 10.35
N ARG A 120 -10.41 -9.15 10.51
CA ARG A 120 -11.86 -9.43 10.63
C ARG A 120 -12.60 -9.34 9.30
N CYS A 121 -12.02 -8.62 8.33
CA CYS A 121 -12.51 -8.49 6.98
C CYS A 121 -12.37 -9.79 6.19
N ALA A 122 -12.97 -9.86 5.01
CA ALA A 122 -12.80 -11.02 4.15
C ALA A 122 -11.41 -11.00 3.52
N CYS A 123 -10.68 -12.13 3.55
CA CYS A 123 -9.43 -12.30 2.82
C CYS A 123 -9.63 -13.19 1.58
N ARG A 124 -8.88 -12.95 0.51
CA ARG A 124 -8.84 -13.79 -0.71
C ARG A 124 -7.41 -14.11 -1.12
N GLN A 125 -7.16 -15.39 -1.39
CA GLN A 125 -5.86 -15.87 -1.85
C GLN A 125 -5.79 -15.93 -3.38
N CYS A 126 -5.50 -14.78 -3.99
CA CYS A 126 -5.33 -14.66 -5.44
C CYS A 126 -4.57 -13.39 -5.77
N ALA A 127 -4.00 -13.31 -6.96
CA ALA A 127 -3.58 -12.02 -7.53
C ALA A 127 -4.78 -11.32 -8.19
N VAL A 128 -4.72 -9.99 -8.25
CA VAL A 128 -5.72 -9.20 -8.96
C VAL A 128 -5.19 -8.89 -10.36
N GLY A 129 -5.96 -9.25 -11.40
CA GLY A 129 -5.56 -9.08 -12.79
C GLY A 129 -6.58 -9.61 -13.79
N ARG A 130 -6.28 -9.52 -15.08
CA ARG A 130 -7.24 -9.83 -16.16
C ARG A 130 -7.15 -11.27 -16.69
N ALA A 131 -5.94 -11.73 -16.98
CA ALA A 131 -5.64 -13.03 -17.56
C ALA A 131 -4.11 -13.24 -17.53
N PRO A 132 -3.61 -14.49 -17.62
CA PRO A 132 -4.35 -15.76 -17.51
C PRO A 132 -5.00 -15.97 -16.13
N ALA A 133 -5.94 -16.93 -16.00
CA ALA A 133 -6.61 -17.25 -14.73
C ALA A 133 -5.67 -17.83 -13.65
N GLU A 134 -4.47 -18.22 -14.07
CA GLU A 134 -3.37 -18.63 -13.21
C GLU A 134 -2.09 -18.03 -13.80
N ALA A 135 -1.27 -17.38 -12.96
CA ALA A 135 -0.02 -16.75 -13.38
C ALA A 135 1.12 -17.12 -12.44
N THR A 136 2.36 -16.95 -12.91
CA THR A 136 3.55 -17.17 -12.08
C THR A 136 3.73 -16.00 -11.13
N PHE A 137 3.77 -16.30 -9.84
CA PHE A 137 4.04 -15.35 -8.76
C PHE A 137 5.44 -15.59 -8.21
N ILE A 138 6.19 -14.51 -8.02
CA ILE A 138 7.48 -14.50 -7.35
C ILE A 138 7.18 -14.26 -5.86
N GLU A 139 7.26 -15.32 -5.06
CA GLU A 139 7.08 -15.25 -3.62
C GLU A 139 8.45 -15.16 -2.94
N VAL A 140 8.72 -14.01 -2.32
CA VAL A 140 9.91 -13.80 -1.49
C VAL A 140 9.60 -14.27 -0.08
N PHE A 141 10.29 -15.32 0.38
CA PHE A 141 10.02 -15.96 1.67
C PHE A 141 11.15 -15.76 2.70
N ASP A 142 12.24 -15.10 2.30
CA ASP A 142 13.31 -14.64 3.20
C ASP A 142 13.92 -13.34 2.64
N GLY A 143 14.42 -12.46 3.51
CA GLY A 143 14.81 -11.09 3.18
C GLY A 143 13.61 -10.13 3.18
N TYR A 144 13.35 -9.45 2.05
CA TYR A 144 12.25 -8.49 1.93
C TYR A 144 10.95 -9.19 1.52
N THR A 145 10.30 -9.87 2.47
CA THR A 145 9.15 -10.75 2.19
C THR A 145 7.88 -10.03 1.73
N GLN A 146 7.77 -8.72 1.96
CA GLN A 146 6.68 -7.88 1.43
C GLN A 146 6.79 -7.68 -0.09
N MET A 147 7.98 -7.87 -0.66
CA MET A 147 8.30 -7.58 -2.06
C MET A 147 8.00 -8.80 -2.96
N SER A 148 6.76 -9.28 -2.92
CA SER A 148 6.29 -10.40 -3.74
C SER A 148 5.32 -9.91 -4.81
N GLY A 149 5.38 -10.47 -6.02
CA GLY A 149 4.64 -9.92 -7.15
C GLY A 149 4.44 -10.89 -8.31
N LEU A 150 3.53 -10.56 -9.22
CA LEU A 150 3.34 -11.32 -10.47
C LEU A 150 4.57 -11.17 -11.36
N ALA A 151 5.13 -12.29 -11.82
CA ALA A 151 6.40 -12.30 -12.55
C ALA A 151 6.37 -11.49 -13.86
N GLU A 152 5.21 -11.41 -14.52
CA GLU A 152 5.04 -10.70 -15.79
C GLU A 152 4.98 -9.17 -15.63
N SER A 153 4.45 -8.68 -14.51
CA SER A 153 4.28 -7.25 -14.25
C SER A 153 5.24 -6.70 -13.19
N TYR A 154 6.08 -7.53 -12.58
CA TYR A 154 7.05 -7.07 -11.57
C TYR A 154 7.97 -6.01 -12.18
N GLU A 155 8.09 -4.85 -11.51
CA GLU A 155 9.08 -3.83 -11.88
C GLU A 155 10.52 -4.38 -11.76
N GLN A 156 11.24 -4.44 -12.88
CA GLN A 156 12.49 -5.20 -12.97
C GLN A 156 13.63 -4.59 -12.13
N THR A 157 13.73 -3.26 -12.05
CA THR A 157 14.78 -2.58 -11.29
C THR A 157 14.64 -2.86 -9.80
N MET A 158 13.41 -2.88 -9.31
CA MET A 158 13.04 -3.24 -7.95
C MET A 158 13.30 -4.71 -7.68
N LEU A 159 12.93 -5.61 -8.59
CA LEU A 159 13.21 -7.04 -8.43
C LEU A 159 14.72 -7.33 -8.35
N GLU A 160 15.52 -6.67 -9.19
CA GLU A 160 16.99 -6.74 -9.12
C GLU A 160 17.51 -6.24 -7.77
N THR A 161 16.96 -5.13 -7.30
CA THR A 161 17.30 -4.54 -6.00
C THR A 161 16.95 -5.48 -4.84
N VAL A 162 15.77 -6.11 -4.87
CA VAL A 162 15.31 -7.08 -3.85
C VAL A 162 16.26 -8.29 -3.79
N ARG A 163 16.69 -8.79 -4.95
CA ARG A 163 17.63 -9.92 -5.07
C ARG A 163 19.06 -9.63 -4.59
N GLN A 164 19.43 -8.36 -4.40
CA GLN A 164 20.73 -7.99 -3.83
C GLN A 164 20.81 -8.19 -2.32
N ASN A 165 19.67 -8.36 -1.63
CA ASN A 165 19.66 -8.66 -0.20
C ASN A 165 20.30 -10.05 0.07
N PRO A 166 21.32 -10.17 0.93
CA PRO A 166 21.98 -11.46 1.21
C PRO A 166 21.05 -12.56 1.76
N ALA A 167 20.00 -12.15 2.48
CA ALA A 167 18.98 -13.04 3.02
C ALA A 167 17.91 -13.42 1.97
N HIS A 168 17.90 -12.79 0.79
CA HIS A 168 16.86 -13.01 -0.22
C HIS A 168 16.72 -14.48 -0.59
N ARG A 169 15.51 -14.99 -0.46
CA ARG A 169 15.10 -16.28 -1.03
C ARG A 169 13.73 -16.11 -1.68
N GLU A 170 13.62 -16.54 -2.93
CA GLU A 170 12.36 -16.54 -3.68
C GLU A 170 12.00 -17.93 -4.19
N ARG A 171 10.71 -18.15 -4.42
CA ARG A 171 10.19 -19.26 -5.21
C ARG A 171 9.20 -18.74 -6.24
N ARG A 172 9.07 -19.47 -7.35
CA ARG A 172 8.04 -19.22 -8.35
C ARG A 172 6.90 -20.21 -8.15
N VAL A 173 5.71 -19.70 -7.92
CA VAL A 173 4.52 -20.52 -7.67
C VAL A 173 3.37 -20.08 -8.58
N PRO A 174 2.54 -21.00 -9.08
CA PRO A 174 1.31 -20.63 -9.75
C PRO A 174 0.31 -20.10 -8.72
N VAL A 175 -0.34 -18.98 -9.02
CA VAL A 175 -1.43 -18.42 -8.20
C VAL A 175 -2.65 -18.12 -9.06
N PRO A 176 -3.88 -18.27 -8.53
CA PRO A 176 -5.07 -17.81 -9.21
C PRO A 176 -5.01 -16.30 -9.44
N VAL A 177 -5.47 -15.85 -10.60
CA VAL A 177 -5.63 -14.44 -10.94
C VAL A 177 -7.12 -14.15 -11.11
N ARG A 178 -7.62 -13.13 -10.42
CA ARG A 178 -9.03 -12.77 -10.42
C ARG A 178 -9.21 -11.31 -10.85
N PRO A 179 -10.17 -11.01 -11.74
CA PRO A 179 -10.56 -9.62 -12.00
C PRO A 179 -11.07 -8.95 -10.74
N ILE A 180 -10.70 -7.68 -10.53
CA ILE A 180 -11.17 -6.92 -9.37
C ILE A 180 -12.70 -6.83 -9.31
N ARG A 181 -13.37 -6.75 -10.47
CA ARG A 181 -14.84 -6.73 -10.56
C ARG A 181 -15.46 -7.93 -9.85
N ASP A 182 -14.98 -9.14 -10.14
CA ASP A 182 -15.53 -10.37 -9.57
C ASP A 182 -15.35 -10.39 -8.05
N LEU A 183 -14.18 -9.96 -7.57
CA LEU A 183 -13.88 -9.90 -6.14
C LEU A 183 -14.79 -8.91 -5.40
N LEU A 184 -15.05 -7.74 -6.00
CA LEU A 184 -15.98 -6.75 -5.45
C LEU A 184 -17.43 -7.26 -5.46
N GLU A 185 -17.86 -7.94 -6.52
CA GLU A 185 -19.20 -8.53 -6.64
C GLU A 185 -19.41 -9.64 -5.60
N GLU A 186 -18.45 -10.56 -5.45
CA GLU A 186 -18.46 -11.63 -4.44
C GLU A 186 -18.48 -11.08 -3.00
N ALA A 187 -17.77 -9.98 -2.76
CA ALA A 187 -17.76 -9.30 -1.47
C ALA A 187 -18.99 -8.39 -1.26
N ASN A 188 -19.86 -8.24 -2.26
CA ASN A 188 -20.99 -7.30 -2.28
C ASN A 188 -20.56 -5.85 -1.95
N ILE A 189 -19.38 -5.45 -2.43
CA ILE A 189 -18.82 -4.11 -2.25
C ILE A 189 -19.24 -3.24 -3.42
N LYS A 190 -20.03 -2.20 -3.14
CA LYS A 190 -20.54 -1.24 -4.14
C LYS A 190 -20.01 0.18 -3.97
N ARG A 191 -19.38 0.45 -2.83
CA ARG A 191 -18.75 1.72 -2.48
C ARG A 191 -17.50 1.39 -1.69
N ILE A 192 -16.43 2.09 -1.99
CA ILE A 192 -15.15 1.93 -1.31
C ILE A 192 -14.78 3.30 -0.76
N ASP A 193 -14.52 3.38 0.53
CA ASP A 193 -14.04 4.61 1.13
C ASP A 193 -12.52 4.71 0.94
N TYR A 194 -11.80 3.60 1.10
CA TYR A 194 -10.36 3.54 0.89
C TYR A 194 -9.92 2.32 0.07
N LEU A 195 -9.10 2.52 -0.95
CA LEU A 195 -8.43 1.43 -1.67
C LEU A 195 -6.90 1.57 -1.58
N SER A 196 -6.24 0.58 -0.99
CA SER A 196 -4.77 0.44 -1.00
C SER A 196 -4.37 -0.50 -2.13
N LEU A 197 -3.54 -0.04 -3.06
CA LEU A 197 -3.08 -0.80 -4.23
C LEU A 197 -1.55 -0.75 -4.28
N ASP A 198 -0.93 -1.84 -3.84
CA ASP A 198 0.53 -1.98 -3.70
C ASP A 198 0.89 -3.43 -4.05
N ILE A 199 1.29 -3.66 -5.30
CA ILE A 199 1.53 -5.01 -5.86
C ILE A 199 2.76 -5.03 -6.78
N GLU A 200 3.77 -4.23 -6.44
CA GLU A 200 5.13 -4.35 -6.96
C GLU A 200 5.25 -4.20 -8.49
N GLY A 201 4.38 -3.37 -9.09
CA GLY A 201 4.35 -3.09 -10.54
C GLY A 201 3.08 -3.55 -11.26
N GLY A 202 2.20 -4.31 -10.58
CA GLY A 202 0.93 -4.76 -11.14
C GLY A 202 -0.18 -3.70 -11.18
N GLU A 203 0.05 -2.49 -10.65
CA GLU A 203 -0.98 -1.49 -10.37
C GLU A 203 -1.71 -1.08 -11.64
N TRP A 204 -0.98 -0.87 -12.74
CA TRP A 204 -1.55 -0.45 -14.02
C TRP A 204 -2.59 -1.44 -14.55
N ALA A 205 -2.34 -2.76 -14.45
CA ALA A 205 -3.26 -3.79 -14.93
C ALA A 205 -4.57 -3.82 -14.13
N VAL A 206 -4.51 -3.50 -12.83
CA VAL A 206 -5.69 -3.35 -11.98
C VAL A 206 -6.46 -2.09 -12.37
N LEU A 207 -5.76 -0.95 -12.51
CA LEU A 207 -6.37 0.33 -12.86
C LEU A 207 -7.08 0.30 -14.22
N GLU A 208 -6.48 -0.30 -15.25
CA GLU A 208 -7.10 -0.41 -16.58
C GLU A 208 -8.43 -1.16 -16.57
N THR A 209 -8.61 -2.10 -15.64
CA THR A 209 -9.77 -2.98 -15.57
C THR A 209 -10.74 -2.62 -14.44
N PHE A 210 -10.38 -1.65 -13.60
CA PHE A 210 -11.20 -1.22 -12.49
C PHE A 210 -12.53 -0.60 -12.99
N PRO A 211 -13.69 -0.98 -12.41
CA PRO A 211 -14.99 -0.59 -12.92
C PRO A 211 -15.42 0.82 -12.45
N PHE A 212 -14.65 1.85 -12.81
CA PHE A 212 -14.83 3.25 -12.39
C PHE A 212 -16.24 3.80 -12.63
N ASP A 213 -16.93 3.34 -13.67
CA ASP A 213 -18.28 3.80 -14.02
C ASP A 213 -19.36 3.33 -13.03
N THR A 214 -19.07 2.25 -12.28
CA THR A 214 -20.03 1.61 -11.38
C THR A 214 -19.59 1.60 -9.91
N ILE A 215 -18.28 1.71 -9.65
CA ILE A 215 -17.71 1.70 -8.31
C ILE A 215 -16.92 2.98 -8.12
N ARG A 216 -17.40 3.86 -7.23
CA ARG A 216 -16.66 5.03 -6.77
C ARG A 216 -15.84 4.67 -5.54
N VAL A 217 -14.59 5.10 -5.55
CA VAL A 217 -13.68 5.06 -4.42
C VAL A 217 -13.54 6.49 -3.89
N GLU A 218 -13.54 6.71 -2.58
CA GLU A 218 -13.36 8.07 -2.03
C GLU A 218 -11.88 8.48 -2.04
N ALA A 219 -10.99 7.60 -1.56
CA ALA A 219 -9.55 7.81 -1.63
C ALA A 219 -8.77 6.53 -2.00
N TRP A 220 -7.64 6.72 -2.68
CA TRP A 220 -6.70 5.66 -3.02
C TRP A 220 -5.32 5.92 -2.42
N SER A 221 -4.61 4.86 -2.09
CA SER A 221 -3.15 4.82 -2.09
C SER A 221 -2.74 3.92 -3.24
N ILE A 222 -1.93 4.43 -4.16
CA ILE A 222 -1.42 3.64 -5.29
C ILE A 222 0.10 3.73 -5.27
N GLU A 223 0.77 2.59 -5.17
CA GLU A 223 2.23 2.53 -5.27
C GLU A 223 2.67 2.97 -6.68
N ASN A 224 3.57 3.95 -6.77
CA ASN A 224 4.16 4.37 -8.04
C ASN A 224 5.67 4.17 -8.01
N ASN A 225 6.11 3.02 -8.51
CA ASN A 225 7.53 2.68 -8.46
C ASN A 225 8.42 3.41 -9.46
N THR A 226 7.80 4.05 -10.45
CA THR A 226 8.50 4.67 -11.58
C THR A 226 8.73 6.17 -11.40
N ASP A 227 8.08 6.80 -10.40
CA ASP A 227 7.99 8.25 -10.24
C ASP A 227 7.45 8.98 -11.50
N THR A 228 6.83 8.25 -12.45
CA THR A 228 6.27 8.82 -13.69
C THR A 228 4.84 9.32 -13.46
N PRO A 229 4.40 10.36 -14.19
CA PRO A 229 3.06 10.93 -14.02
C PRO A 229 1.95 10.13 -14.71
N ASP A 230 2.20 8.91 -15.19
CA ASP A 230 1.25 8.19 -16.04
C ASP A 230 0.02 7.69 -15.27
N ILE A 231 0.21 7.17 -14.05
CA ILE A 231 -0.89 6.84 -13.13
C ILE A 231 -1.70 8.11 -12.82
N ALA A 232 -1.02 9.21 -12.48
CA ALA A 232 -1.70 10.46 -12.16
C ALA A 232 -2.56 11.00 -13.33
N ARG A 233 -2.05 10.94 -14.57
CA ARG A 233 -2.82 11.32 -15.77
C ARG A 233 -4.01 10.40 -16.00
N PHE A 234 -3.83 9.09 -15.82
CA PHE A 234 -4.91 8.12 -15.95
C PHE A 234 -6.02 8.39 -14.92
N MET A 235 -5.65 8.55 -13.65
CA MET A 235 -6.55 8.81 -12.54
C MET A 235 -7.30 10.15 -12.70
N ALA A 236 -6.63 11.20 -13.20
CA ALA A 236 -7.27 12.46 -13.57
C ALA A 236 -8.38 12.27 -14.62
N GLY A 237 -8.14 11.43 -15.63
CA GLY A 237 -9.15 11.04 -16.61
C GLY A 237 -10.33 10.24 -16.04
N LYS A 238 -10.20 9.72 -14.81
CA LYS A 238 -11.25 9.02 -14.06
C LYS A 238 -11.91 9.89 -12.97
N GLY A 239 -11.57 11.17 -12.89
CA GLY A 239 -12.13 12.09 -11.89
C GLY A 239 -11.47 11.99 -10.52
N TYR A 240 -10.17 11.70 -10.48
CA TYR A 240 -9.37 11.69 -9.25
C TYR A 240 -8.17 12.61 -9.37
N GLU A 241 -7.89 13.36 -8.31
CA GLU A 241 -6.70 14.20 -8.21
C GLU A 241 -5.71 13.62 -7.20
N VAL A 242 -4.42 13.77 -7.49
CA VAL A 242 -3.37 13.48 -6.49
C VAL A 242 -3.36 14.60 -5.46
N ILE A 243 -3.47 14.23 -4.18
CA ILE A 243 -3.53 15.17 -3.07
C ILE A 243 -2.32 15.10 -2.15
N GLU A 244 -1.59 13.98 -2.16
CA GLU A 244 -0.43 13.77 -1.32
C GLU A 244 0.49 12.67 -1.88
N PHE A 245 1.77 12.69 -1.50
CA PHE A 245 2.77 11.67 -1.75
C PHE A 245 3.30 11.16 -0.41
N ILE A 246 3.20 9.86 -0.15
CA ILE A 246 3.58 9.25 1.13
C ILE A 246 4.39 7.97 0.85
N GLY A 247 5.68 7.98 1.16
CA GLY A 247 6.57 6.89 0.78
C GLY A 247 6.66 6.77 -0.74
N ARG A 248 6.27 5.60 -1.26
CA ARG A 248 6.16 5.30 -2.70
C ARG A 248 4.75 5.54 -3.25
N ASP A 249 3.80 5.85 -2.37
CA ASP A 249 2.40 5.93 -2.73
C ASP A 249 2.04 7.35 -3.14
N GLU A 250 1.20 7.42 -4.16
CA GLU A 250 0.44 8.60 -4.50
C GLU A 250 -0.96 8.46 -3.90
N ILE A 251 -1.40 9.46 -3.15
CA ILE A 251 -2.72 9.50 -2.53
C ILE A 251 -3.67 10.25 -3.45
N TYR A 252 -4.74 9.59 -3.87
CA TYR A 252 -5.74 10.16 -4.77
C TYR A 252 -7.07 10.37 -4.07
N ARG A 253 -7.80 11.43 -4.46
CA ARG A 253 -9.17 11.69 -3.99
C ARG A 253 -10.10 11.95 -5.15
N SER A 254 -11.34 11.46 -5.04
CA SER A 254 -12.37 11.74 -6.04
C SER A 254 -12.77 13.22 -6.02
N VAL A 255 -12.85 13.87 -7.18
CA VAL A 255 -13.35 15.25 -7.36
C VAL A 255 -14.84 15.33 -7.71
#